data_AF-B4FXH2-F1
#
_entry.id   AF-B4FXH2-F1
#
_cell.length_a   1.000
_cell.length_b   1.000
_cell.length_c   1.000
_cell.angle_alpha   90.00
_cell.angle_beta   90.00
_cell.angle_gamma   90.00
#
_symmetry.space_group_name_H-M   'P 1'
#
loop_
_entity.id
_entity.type
_entity.pdbx_description
1 polymer ?
#
loop_
_entity_poly.entity_id
_entity_poly.type
_entity_poly.pdbx_seq_one_letter_code
_entity_poly.pdbx_strand_id
1 'polypeptide(L)'
;MRDVPKLSPLVAHRVHADPLSGMVFTSESILTICREGLIKIWVRPEQSENNQQSNSSEFALGPASKDRAITSSNKASSSSFKKLPPVLVT
;
A
#
# COMPACT_ATOMS: atom_id res chain seq x y z
N MET A 1 36.88 -7.77 -16.26
CA MET A 1 35.88 -7.69 -15.18
C MET A 1 36.29 -8.47 -13.91
N ARG A 2 37.58 -8.76 -13.68
CA ARG A 2 37.99 -9.68 -12.60
C ARG A 2 38.41 -8.97 -11.32
N ASP A 3 38.60 -7.65 -11.35
CA ASP A 3 39.30 -6.92 -10.28
C ASP A 3 38.40 -6.00 -9.44
N VAL A 4 37.08 -5.98 -9.70
CA VAL A 4 36.12 -5.19 -8.91
C VAL A 4 35.23 -6.12 -8.09
N PRO A 5 35.18 -5.96 -6.75
CA PRO A 5 34.28 -6.71 -5.89
C PRO A 5 32.82 -6.54 -6.32
N LYS A 6 32.10 -7.65 -6.49
CA LYS A 6 30.66 -7.65 -6.74
C LYS A 6 29.94 -7.78 -5.41
N LEU A 7 29.15 -6.77 -5.05
CA LEU A 7 28.33 -6.80 -3.85
C LEU A 7 27.00 -7.51 -4.14
N SER A 8 26.65 -8.45 -3.28
CA SER A 8 25.29 -8.99 -3.25
C SER A 8 24.35 -7.98 -2.60
N PRO A 9 23.11 -7.81 -3.09
CA PRO A 9 22.14 -6.93 -2.45
C PRO A 9 21.74 -7.49 -1.08
N LEU A 10 21.47 -6.60 -0.12
CA LEU A 10 20.92 -7.01 1.17
C LEU A 10 19.49 -7.56 1.04
N VAL A 11 18.67 -6.93 0.18
CA VAL A 11 17.29 -7.34 -0.13
C VAL A 11 17.01 -7.08 -1.61
N ALA A 12 16.22 -7.96 -2.24
CA ALA A 12 15.67 -7.75 -3.58
C ALA A 12 14.15 -7.99 -3.55
N HIS A 13 13.36 -6.94 -3.76
CA HIS A 13 11.90 -6.99 -3.71
C HIS A 13 11.26 -6.21 -4.86
N ARG A 14 10.17 -6.73 -5.43
CA ARG A 14 9.38 -6.03 -6.45
C ARG A 14 8.39 -5.07 -5.79
N VAL A 15 8.76 -3.80 -5.72
CA VAL A 15 7.97 -2.75 -5.06
C VAL A 15 6.80 -2.23 -5.90
N HIS A 16 6.86 -2.31 -7.23
CA HIS A 16 5.83 -1.83 -8.17
C HIS A 16 5.60 -2.82 -9.32
N ALA A 17 4.42 -2.75 -9.94
CA ALA A 17 4.13 -3.55 -11.11
C ALA A 17 4.88 -3.03 -12.35
N ASP A 18 4.86 -1.72 -12.52
CA ASP A 18 5.50 -0.96 -13.60
C ASP A 18 6.93 -0.54 -13.25
N PRO A 19 7.76 -0.16 -14.23
CA PRO A 19 9.12 0.30 -13.99
C PRO A 19 9.18 1.45 -12.98
N LEU A 20 10.13 1.35 -12.05
CA LEU A 20 10.45 2.41 -11.10
C LEU A 20 10.96 3.65 -11.84
N SER A 21 10.42 4.81 -11.48
CA SER A 21 10.83 6.12 -12.00
C SER A 21 11.54 6.97 -10.96
N GLY A 22 11.41 6.66 -9.66
CA GLY A 22 12.09 7.39 -8.60
C GLY A 22 12.05 6.71 -7.24
N MET A 23 13.02 7.05 -6.39
CA MET A 23 13.11 6.64 -5.00
C MET A 23 13.73 7.75 -4.15
N VAL A 24 13.16 8.02 -2.98
CA VAL A 24 13.64 9.04 -2.05
C VAL A 24 13.69 8.47 -0.64
N PHE A 25 14.81 8.70 0.05
CA PHE A 25 14.95 8.39 1.47
C PHE A 25 14.66 9.64 2.30
N THR A 26 13.77 9.54 3.28
CA THR A 26 13.52 10.58 4.29
C THR A 26 13.89 10.06 5.67
N SER A 27 13.83 10.90 6.70
CA SER A 27 14.04 10.50 8.09
C SER A 27 13.04 9.44 8.55
N GLU A 28 11.82 9.45 8.02
CA GLU A 28 10.71 8.64 8.53
C GLU A 28 10.33 7.49 7.59
N SER A 29 10.67 7.58 6.30
CA SER A 29 10.22 6.61 5.31
C SER A 29 11.12 6.52 4.07
N ILE A 30 10.79 5.57 3.21
CA ILE A 30 11.27 5.49 1.83
C ILE A 30 10.07 5.67 0.91
N LEU A 31 10.18 6.59 -0.04
CA LEU A 31 9.15 6.81 -1.06
C LEU A 31 9.62 6.20 -2.37
N THR A 32 8.72 5.50 -3.06
CA THR A 32 8.97 4.92 -4.39
C THR A 32 7.86 5.32 -5.34
N ILE A 33 8.20 5.69 -6.57
CA ILE A 33 7.25 6.03 -7.63
C ILE A 33 7.53 5.19 -8.89
N CYS A 34 6.48 4.78 -9.58
CA CYS A 34 6.57 4.07 -10.87
C CYS A 34 6.14 4.96 -12.05
N ARG A 35 6.30 4.45 -13.28
CA ARG A 35 5.89 5.13 -14.52
C ARG A 35 4.44 5.63 -14.49
N GLU A 36 3.54 4.88 -13.89
CA GLU A 36 2.11 5.23 -13.77
C GLU A 36 1.83 6.35 -12.74
N GLY A 37 2.87 6.85 -12.08
CA GLY A 37 2.74 7.90 -11.07
C GLY A 37 2.25 7.41 -9.70
N LEU A 38 2.14 6.09 -9.49
CA LEU A 38 1.75 5.53 -8.20
C LEU A 38 2.90 5.67 -7.21
N ILE A 39 2.62 6.30 -6.07
CA ILE A 39 3.57 6.48 -4.97
C ILE A 39 3.27 5.47 -3.86
N LYS A 40 4.31 4.78 -3.39
CA LYS A 40 4.26 3.94 -2.18
C LYS A 40 5.21 4.46 -1.12
N ILE A 41 4.75 4.49 0.13
CA ILE A 41 5.48 4.95 1.31
C ILE A 41 5.81 3.73 2.18
N TRP A 42 7.09 3.52 2.45
CA TRP A 42 7.61 2.45 3.30
C TRP A 42 8.10 3.08 4.61
N VAL A 43 7.27 3.00 5.64
CA VAL A 43 7.57 3.59 6.96
C VAL A 43 8.75 2.85 7.57
N ARG A 44 9.68 3.60 8.18
CA ARG A 44 10.80 3.00 8.91
C ARG A 44 10.26 2.32 10.17
N PRO A 45 10.86 1.21 10.60
CA PRO A 45 10.60 0.71 11.95
C PRO A 45 10.90 1.84 12.94
N GLU A 46 9.94 2.18 13.79
CA GLU A 46 10.17 3.13 14.88
C GLU A 46 11.38 2.65 15.68
N GLN A 47 12.43 3.48 15.75
CA GLN A 47 13.38 3.33 16.84
C GLN A 47 12.58 3.68 18.08
N SER A 48 12.31 2.67 18.91
CA SER A 48 11.69 2.85 20.20
C SER A 48 12.58 3.70 21.10
N GLU A 49 12.58 5.02 20.87
CA GLU A 49 13.03 5.98 21.84
C GLU A 49 11.88 6.08 22.84
N ASN A 50 12.01 5.31 23.91
CA ASN A 50 11.46 5.60 25.21
C ASN A 50 11.58 7.12 25.49
N ASN A 51 10.59 7.91 25.08
CA ASN A 51 10.27 9.23 25.60
C ASN A 51 8.87 9.63 25.11
N GLN A 52 7.96 9.63 26.09
CA GLN A 52 6.62 10.19 26.05
C GLN A 52 6.62 11.56 25.36
N GLN A 53 5.74 11.77 24.39
CA GLN A 53 4.81 12.89 24.47
C GLN A 53 3.62 12.65 23.54
N SER A 54 2.46 12.51 24.19
CA SER A 54 1.12 12.55 23.65
C SER A 54 0.94 13.65 22.59
N ASN A 55 0.28 13.31 21.49
CA ASN A 55 -0.74 14.15 20.88
C ASN A 55 -1.74 13.26 20.14
N SER A 56 -2.80 12.92 20.86
CA SER A 56 -4.03 12.37 20.30
C SER A 56 -4.63 13.39 19.34
N SER A 57 -4.84 12.99 18.10
CA SER A 57 -5.97 13.47 17.30
C SER A 57 -6.66 12.27 16.67
N GLU A 58 -7.53 11.65 17.46
CA GLU A 58 -8.55 10.74 16.94
C GLU A 58 -9.39 11.48 15.89
N PHE A 59 -9.29 11.08 14.62
CA PHE A 59 -10.28 11.44 13.62
C PHE A 59 -11.51 10.54 13.81
N ALA A 60 -12.31 10.90 14.81
CA ALA A 60 -13.59 10.25 15.09
C ALA A 60 -14.64 10.65 14.04
N LEU A 61 -14.87 9.80 13.04
CA LEU A 61 -16.06 9.88 12.20
C LEU A 61 -17.23 9.24 12.93
N GLY A 62 -17.92 10.04 13.75
CA GLY A 62 -19.22 9.70 14.32
C GLY A 62 -20.38 9.95 13.32
N PRO A 63 -21.49 9.18 13.40
CA PRO A 63 -22.54 9.17 12.38
C PRO A 63 -23.53 10.33 12.58
N ALA A 64 -23.93 11.00 11.50
CA ALA A 64 -25.03 11.96 11.51
C ALA A 64 -25.93 11.75 10.29
N SER A 65 -27.16 11.36 10.58
CA SER A 65 -28.30 11.22 9.67
C SER A 65 -28.76 12.55 9.10
N LYS A 66 -29.23 12.55 7.84
CA LYS A 66 -30.50 13.14 7.35
C LYS A 66 -30.40 13.73 5.92
N ASP A 67 -30.98 12.97 5.00
CA ASP A 67 -31.77 13.35 3.82
C ASP A 67 -31.34 14.54 2.95
N ARG A 68 -30.95 14.24 1.70
CA ARG A 68 -31.59 14.80 0.49
C ARG A 68 -31.27 13.95 -0.75
N ALA A 69 -32.31 13.38 -1.34
CA ALA A 69 -32.29 12.65 -2.60
C ALA A 69 -32.02 13.58 -3.80
N ILE A 70 -31.48 13.04 -4.91
CA ILE A 70 -32.04 13.08 -6.27
C ILE A 70 -31.08 12.31 -7.23
N THR A 71 -31.59 11.18 -7.73
CA THR A 71 -31.39 10.50 -9.02
C THR A 71 -29.99 10.28 -9.61
N SER A 72 -29.63 9.00 -9.79
CA SER A 72 -29.49 8.42 -11.14
C SER A 72 -29.39 6.90 -11.06
N SER A 73 -30.32 6.23 -11.73
CA SER A 73 -30.38 4.80 -11.93
C SER A 73 -29.26 4.32 -12.83
N ASN A 74 -28.50 3.30 -12.42
CA ASN A 74 -27.99 2.30 -13.35
C ASN A 74 -28.04 0.90 -12.73
N LYS A 75 -28.62 0.00 -13.51
CA LYS A 75 -28.99 -1.38 -13.19
C LYS A 75 -27.82 -2.30 -13.51
N ALA A 76 -27.76 -3.42 -12.79
CA ALA A 76 -27.04 -4.65 -13.09
C ALA A 76 -25.54 -4.70 -12.78
N SER A 77 -25.18 -5.47 -11.73
CA SER A 77 -24.60 -6.81 -11.92
C SER A 77 -24.24 -7.38 -10.55
N SER A 78 -25.01 -8.37 -10.10
CA SER A 78 -24.69 -9.20 -8.95
C SER A 78 -23.54 -10.14 -9.34
N SER A 79 -22.30 -9.83 -8.98
CA SER A 79 -21.20 -10.80 -9.08
C SER A 79 -21.22 -11.70 -7.84
N SER A 80 -21.92 -12.83 -7.97
CA SER A 80 -21.90 -13.89 -6.96
C SER A 80 -20.51 -14.54 -6.90
N PHE A 81 -19.79 -14.34 -5.80
CA PHE A 81 -18.67 -15.21 -5.45
C PHE A 81 -19.22 -16.60 -5.10
N LYS A 82 -19.06 -17.56 -6.00
CA LYS A 82 -19.19 -18.98 -5.63
C LYS A 82 -17.82 -19.66 -5.73
N LYS A 83 -17.33 -19.99 -4.53
CA LYS A 83 -16.19 -20.84 -4.17
C LYS A 83 -16.09 -22.09 -5.04
N LEU A 84 -14.93 -22.33 -5.65
CA LEU A 84 -14.62 -23.58 -6.35
C LEU A 84 -14.29 -24.70 -5.34
N PRO A 85 -14.88 -25.91 -5.47
CA PRO A 85 -14.41 -27.10 -4.75
C PRO A 85 -13.29 -27.84 -5.52
N PRO A 86 -12.51 -28.69 -4.82
CA PRO A 86 -11.20 -29.17 -5.28
C PRO A 86 -11.26 -30.26 -6.36
N VAL A 87 -10.23 -30.29 -7.19
CA VAL A 87 -9.97 -31.30 -8.23
C VAL A 87 -9.59 -32.63 -7.57
N LEU A 88 -10.30 -33.70 -7.88
CA LEU A 88 -9.88 -35.09 -7.64
C LEU A 88 -9.26 -35.62 -8.94
N VAL A 89 -7.99 -36.02 -8.85
CA VAL A 89 -7.28 -36.74 -9.90
C VAL A 89 -7.33 -38.23 -9.54
N THR A 90 -7.98 -39.02 -10.39
CA THR A 90 -7.84 -40.49 -10.48
C THR A 90 -8.02 -40.90 -11.92
#